data_AF-A0A7C0UZT7-F1
#
_entry.id   AF-A0A7C0UZT7-F1
#
_cell.length_a   1.000
_cell.length_b   1.000
_cell.length_c   1.000
_cell.angle_alpha   90.00
_cell.angle_beta   90.00
_cell.angle_gamma   90.00
#
_symmetry.space_group_name_H-M   'P 1'
#
loop_
_entity.id
_entity.type
_entity.pdbx_description
1 polymer ?
#
loop_
_entity_poly.entity_id
_entity_poly.type
_entity_poly.pdbx_seq_one_letter_code
_entity_poly.pdbx_strand_id
1 'polypeptide(L)' 'MVEIGISLILLGIVLIFISILLSLLMSLGKERKVRGGGIVIIGPLPILLASDREIARLAFLLTLLSIILFLFLIVLFSS' A
#
# COMPACT_ATOMS: atom_id res chain seq x y z
N MET A 1 -1.98 -2.24 -28.78
CA MET A 1 -2.54 -2.60 -27.44
C MET A 1 -1.48 -3.26 -26.56
N VAL A 2 -0.71 -4.20 -27.12
CA VAL A 2 0.41 -4.86 -26.42
C VAL A 2 1.54 -3.88 -26.09
N GLU A 3 1.80 -2.89 -26.95
CA GLU A 3 2.88 -1.90 -26.75
C GLU A 3 2.60 -1.00 -25.54
N ILE A 4 1.34 -0.61 -25.34
CA ILE A 4 0.89 0.19 -24.19
C ILE A 4 1.02 -0.65 -22.91
N GLY A 5 0.62 -1.92 -22.95
CA GLY A 5 0.76 -2.84 -21.83
C GLY A 5 2.22 -3.04 -21.41
N ILE A 6 3.12 -3.29 -22.37
CA ILE A 6 4.55 -3.46 -22.12
C ILE A 6 5.16 -2.17 -21.55
N SER A 7 4.82 -1.02 -22.12
CA SER A 7 5.29 0.29 -21.64
C SER A 7 4.86 0.55 -20.19
N LEU A 8 3.61 0.19 -19.84
CA LEU A 8 3.07 0.39 -18.50
C LEU A 8 3.74 -0.53 -17.46
N ILE A 9 4.01 -1.78 -17.83
CA ILE A 9 4.75 -2.73 -16.98
C ILE A 9 6.17 -2.20 -16.74
N LEU A 10 6.87 -1.79 -17.79
CA LEU A 10 8.23 -1.24 -17.67
C LEU A 10 8.27 0.02 -16.80
N LEU A 11 7.29 0.92 -16.97
CA LEU A 11 7.17 2.11 -16.14
C LEU A 11 6.96 1.75 -14.66
N GLY A 12 6.11 0.77 -14.38
CA GLY A 12 5.89 0.27 -13.02
C GLY A 12 7.18 -0.26 -12.38
N ILE A 13 7.96 -1.04 -13.12
CA ILE A 13 9.26 -1.56 -12.65
C ILE A 13 10.21 -0.40 -12.34
N VAL A 14 10.34 0.58 -13.24
CA VAL A 14 11.21 1.75 -13.04
C VAL A 14 10.80 2.53 -11.80
N LEU A 15 9.50 2.74 -11.58
CA LEU A 15 8.98 3.45 -10.41
C LEU A 15 9.30 2.71 -9.11
N ILE A 16 9.17 1.38 -9.07
CA ILE A 16 9.54 0.57 -7.89
C ILE A 16 11.03 0.75 -7.57
N PHE A 17 11.89 0.68 -8.59
CA PHE A 17 13.33 0.89 -8.43
C PHE A 17 13.65 2.28 -7.86
N ILE A 18 13.03 3.33 -8.41
CA ILE A 18 13.20 4.71 -7.93
C ILE A 18 12.75 4.83 -6.46
N SER A 19 11.61 4.24 -6.11
CA SER A 19 11.09 4.27 -4.74
C SER A 19 12.04 3.62 -3.73
N ILE A 20 12.61 2.47 -4.08
CA ILE A 20 13.58 1.77 -3.23
C ILE A 20 14.83 2.64 -3.08
N LEU A 21 15.36 3.18 -4.18
CA LEU A 21 16.57 4.00 -4.16
C LEU A 21 16.37 5.24 -3.28
N LEU A 22 15.28 5.99 -3.48
CA LEU A 22 14.92 7.14 -2.66
C LEU A 22 14.77 6.76 -1.17
N SER A 23 14.14 5.62 -0.87
CA SER A 23 13.96 5.15 0.50
C SER A 23 15.29 4.84 1.18
N LEU A 24 16.24 4.24 0.44
CA LEU A 24 17.59 3.97 0.94
C LEU A 24 18.36 5.26 1.19
N LEU A 25 18.34 6.22 0.25
CA LEU A 25 18.98 7.53 0.42
C LEU A 25 18.40 8.29 1.62
N MET A 26 17.08 8.28 1.80
CA MET A 26 16.41 8.94 2.94
C MET A 26 16.68 8.25 4.28
N SER A 27 17.09 6.97 4.27
CA SER A 27 17.38 6.18 5.48
C SER A 27 18.77 6.41 6.05
N LEU A 28 19.73 6.95 5.29
CA LEU A 28 21.13 7.08 5.70
C LEU A 28 21.39 8.13 6.81
N GLY A 29 20.42 8.99 7.13
CA GLY A 29 20.62 10.13 8.03
C GLY A 29 19.81 10.13 9.35
N LYS A 30 19.04 9.08 9.65
CA LYS A 30 18.19 9.04 10.85
C LYS A 30 18.24 7.67 11.51
N GLU A 31 18.64 7.62 12.78
CA GLU A 31 18.28 6.53 13.69
C GLU A 31 16.75 6.54 13.89
N ARG A 32 16.02 6.02 12.92
CA ARG A 32 14.58 5.85 13.03
C ARG A 32 14.34 4.63 13.90
N LYS A 33 13.68 4.83 15.05
CA LYS A 33 12.94 3.76 15.74
C LYS A 33 12.15 3.00 14.66
N VAL A 34 12.35 1.69 14.58
CA VAL A 34 11.67 0.83 13.60
C VAL A 34 10.17 0.98 13.81
N ARG A 35 9.54 1.79 12.96
CA ARG A 35 8.10 1.98 12.88
C ARG A 35 7.60 0.96 11.85
N GLY A 36 7.36 -0.27 12.29
CA GLY A 36 6.84 -1.36 11.48
C GLY A 36 5.39 -1.64 11.82
N GLY A 37 4.56 -1.98 10.83
CA GLY A 37 3.20 -2.43 11.09
C GLY A 37 2.82 -3.50 10.08
N GLY A 38 2.20 -4.58 10.55
CA GLY A 38 1.67 -5.66 9.75
C GLY A 38 0.19 -5.87 10.03
N ILE A 39 -0.53 -6.40 9.05
CA ILE A 39 -1.91 -6.89 9.22
C ILE A 39 -1.84 -8.41 9.19
N VAL A 40 -2.27 -9.05 10.27
CA VAL A 40 -2.43 -10.50 10.34
C VAL A 40 -3.89 -10.80 10.02
N ILE A 41 -4.13 -11.52 8.93
CA ILE A 41 -5.49 -11.91 8.51
C ILE A 41 -5.77 -13.30 9.08
N ILE A 42 -6.63 -13.38 10.10
CA ILE A 42 -7.11 -14.66 10.65
C ILE A 42 -8.56 -14.84 10.16
N GLY A 43 -8.72 -15.57 9.06
CA GLY A 43 -10.01 -15.66 8.37
C GLY A 43 -10.43 -14.30 7.79
N PRO A 44 -11.73 -13.97 7.66
CA PRO A 44 -12.18 -12.68 7.13
C PRO A 44 -11.95 -11.50 8.10
N LEU A 45 -11.34 -11.75 9.27
CA LEU A 45 -11.06 -10.76 10.31
C LEU A 45 -9.60 -10.29 10.21
N PRO A 46 -9.34 -9.09 9.67
CA PRO A 46 -8.01 -8.51 9.68
C PRO A 46 -7.66 -7.97 11.08
N ILE A 47 -6.49 -8.35 11.60
CA ILE A 47 -5.95 -7.88 12.88
C ILE A 47 -4.74 -6.97 12.59
N LEU A 48 -4.82 -5.72 13.04
CA LEU A 48 -3.78 -4.72 12.81
C LEU A 48 -2.73 -4.74 13.92
N LEU A 49 -1.51 -5.18 13.60
CA LEU A 49 -0.33 -5.10 14.48
C LEU A 49 0.60 -3.99 14.00
N ALA A 50 0.37 -2.78 14.48
CA ALA A 50 1.23 -1.64 14.19
C ALA A 50 2.09 -1.29 15.40
N SER A 51 3.40 -1.12 15.19
CA SER A 51 4.32 -0.64 16.20
C SER A 51 4.19 0.87 16.45
N ASP A 52 3.40 1.55 15.62
CA ASP A 52 3.15 2.98 15.74
C ASP A 52 1.68 3.31 15.49
N ARG A 53 1.09 4.12 16.37
CA ARG A 53 -0.32 4.56 16.29
C ARG A 53 -0.62 5.32 15.00
N GLU A 54 0.38 6.01 14.45
CA GLU A 54 0.28 6.78 13.22
C GLU A 54 0.19 5.86 12.00
N ILE A 55 1.01 4.81 11.96
CA ILE A 55 0.94 3.75 10.95
C ILE A 55 -0.38 2.97 11.08
N ALA A 56 -0.81 2.68 12.31
CA ALA A 56 -2.08 2.02 12.57
C ALA A 56 -3.25 2.82 11.98
N ARG A 57 -3.28 4.14 12.25
CA ARG A 57 -4.34 5.03 11.75
C ARG A 57 -4.34 5.12 10.24
N LEU A 58 -3.16 5.25 9.61
CA LEU A 58 -3.04 5.31 8.16
C LEU A 58 -3.52 3.99 7.51
N ALA A 59 -3.06 2.85 8.01
CA ALA A 59 -3.43 1.53 7.50
C ALA A 59 -4.94 1.28 7.64
N PHE A 60 -5.53 1.64 8.79
CA PHE A 60 -6.96 1.52 9.01
C PHE A 60 -7.77 2.41 8.05
N LEU A 61 -7.35 3.67 7.85
CA LEU A 61 -8.01 4.61 6.94
C LEU A 61 -7.95 4.12 5.49
N LEU A 62 -6.78 3.66 5.03
CA LEU A 62 -6.60 3.11 3.68
C LEU A 62 -7.44 1.84 3.45
N THR A 63 -7.54 0.98 4.47
CA THR A 63 -8.37 -0.23 4.41
C THR A 63 -9.85 0.13 4.31
N LEU A 64 -10.31 1.05 5.16
CA LEU A 64 -11.70 1.52 5.14
C LEU A 64 -12.05 2.16 3.79
N LEU A 65 -11.16 3.00 3.26
CA LEU A 65 -11.34 3.63 1.95
C LEU A 65 -11.40 2.60 0.82
N SER A 66 -10.55 1.57 0.87
CA SER A 66 -10.55 0.49 -0.12
C SER A 66 -11.84 -0.33 -0.10
N ILE A 67 -12.39 -0.63 1.09
CA ILE A 67 -13.66 -1.34 1.22
C ILE A 67 -14.81 -0.50 0.64
N ILE A 68 -14.86 0.79 0.96
CA ILE A 68 -15.89 1.71 0.43
C ILE A 68 -15.79 1.78 -1.10
N LEU A 69 -14.58 1.96 -1.64
CA LEU A 69 -14.36 2.00 -3.08
C LEU A 69 -14.78 0.69 -3.76
N PHE A 70 -14.45 -0.45 -3.17
CA PHE A 70 -14.83 -1.76 -3.69
C PHE A 70 -16.35 -1.94 -3.71
N LEU A 71 -17.03 -1.58 -2.61
CA LEU A 71 -18.49 -1.65 -2.52
C LEU A 71 -19.16 -0.73 -3.55
N PHE A 72 -18.64 0.49 -3.71
CA PHE A 72 -19.09 1.44 -4.71
C PHE A 72 -18.93 0.88 -6.12
N LEU A 73 -17.78 0.26 -6.41
CA LEU A 73 -17.53 -0.38 -7.69
C LEU A 73 -18.52 -1.50 -7.98
N ILE A 74 -18.80 -2.35 -6.99
CA ILE A 74 -19.78 -3.44 -7.13
C ILE A 74 -21.15 -2.86 -7.47
N VAL A 75 -21.62 -1.85 -6.74
CA VAL A 75 -22.93 -1.23 -7.02
C VAL A 75 -22.98 -0.61 -8.42
N LEU A 76 -21.91 0.08 -8.82
CA LEU A 76 -21.82 0.74 -10.13
C LEU A 76 -21.82 -0.27 -11.29
N PHE A 77 -21.09 -1.38 -11.17
CA PHE A 77 -20.94 -2.39 -12.22
C PHE A 77 -21.97 -3.53 -12.16
N SER A 78 -22.75 -3.63 -11.07
CA SER A 78 -23.84 -4.58 -10.91
C SER A 78 -25.17 -4.09 -11.50
N SER A 79 -25.20 -2.88 -12.04
CA SER A 79 -26.32 -2.29 -12.79
C SER A 79 -26.10 -2.46 -14.29
#